data_AF-A0A956CR29-F1
#
_entry.id   AF-A0A956CR29-F1
#
_cell.length_a   1.000
_cell.length_b   1.000
_cell.length_c   1.000
_cell.angle_alpha   90.00
_cell.angle_beta   90.00
_cell.angle_gamma   90.00
#
_symmetry.space_group_name_H-M   'P 1'
#
loop_
_entity.id
_entity.type
_entity.pdbx_description
1 polymer ?
#
loop_
_entity_poly.entity_id
_entity_poly.type
_entity_poly.pdbx_seq_one_letter_code
_entity_poly.pdbx_strand_id
1 'polypeptide(L)'
;MAEKRPSTTLLWLTIVAAPGALGLETGLRLLFFPDNFQLIRDFLNPMLTPVAWAFAAVAGLGAALGLFIQRRLIEKRIAKLPDEHNTHERRFQIAFGVFLLTTAVPQIPSIFATFCFTFGASLIPVLAAITLTSVGVVGQALRVPKLSA
;
A
#
# COMPACT_ATOMS: atom_id res chain seq x y z
N MET A 1 21.26 18.87 11.97
CA MET A 1 20.51 17.64 12.30
C MET A 1 20.84 16.62 11.23
N ALA A 2 21.52 15.52 11.57
CA ALA A 2 21.88 14.50 10.58
C ALA A 2 20.60 13.87 10.02
N GLU A 3 20.29 14.15 8.76
CA GLU A 3 19.16 13.58 8.04
C GLU A 3 19.36 12.06 8.00
N LYS A 4 18.60 11.31 8.80
CA LYS A 4 18.70 9.85 8.88
C LYS A 4 18.51 9.28 7.47
N ARG A 5 19.52 8.57 6.96
CA ARG A 5 19.48 7.90 5.66
C ARG A 5 18.19 7.07 5.56
N PRO A 6 17.37 7.25 4.50
CA PRO A 6 16.22 6.40 4.29
C PRO A 6 16.72 4.98 4.04
N SER A 7 16.55 4.11 5.03
CA SER A 7 17.06 2.74 4.98
C SER A 7 16.20 1.88 4.04
N THR A 8 16.83 1.00 3.27
CA THR A 8 16.18 -0.10 2.53
C THR A 8 15.22 -0.90 3.42
N THR A 9 15.46 -0.94 4.74
CA THR A 9 14.53 -1.51 5.72
C THR A 9 13.15 -0.87 5.69
N LEU A 10 13.05 0.46 5.56
CA LEU A 10 11.76 1.16 5.51
C LEU A 10 10.98 0.78 4.24
N LEU A 11 11.68 0.64 3.11
CA LEU A 11 11.07 0.20 1.85
C LEU A 11 10.49 -1.22 1.99
N TRP A 12 11.24 -2.14 2.59
CA TRP A 12 10.75 -3.49 2.88
C TRP A 12 9.57 -3.50 3.85
N LEU A 13 9.62 -2.67 4.90
CA LEU A 13 8.50 -2.52 5.84
C LEU A 13 7.24 -2.03 5.11
N THR A 14 7.34 -1.07 4.19
CA THR A 14 6.19 -0.59 3.41
C THR A 14 5.60 -1.67 2.50
N ILE A 15 6.44 -2.52 1.91
CA ILE A 15 5.98 -3.63 1.06
C ILE A 15 5.23 -4.69 1.86
N VAL A 16 5.77 -5.08 3.02
CA VAL A 16 5.24 -6.19 3.82
C VAL A 16 4.12 -5.74 4.77
N ALA A 17 3.96 -4.43 5.01
CA ALA A 17 2.97 -3.89 5.94
C ALA A 17 1.53 -4.37 5.67
N ALA A 18 1.06 -4.29 4.42
CA ALA A 18 -0.32 -4.65 4.09
C ALA A 18 -0.59 -6.17 4.23
N PRO A 19 0.25 -7.07 3.67
CA PRO A 19 0.12 -8.51 3.93
C PRO A 19 0.25 -8.88 5.41
N GLY A 20 1.21 -8.25 6.11
CA GLY A 20 1.43 -8.47 7.54
C GLY A 20 0.23 -8.07 8.39
N ALA A 21 -0.39 -6.92 8.09
CA ALA A 21 -1.59 -6.45 8.77
C ALA A 21 -2.77 -7.42 8.56
N LEU A 22 -2.99 -7.91 7.33
CA LEU A 22 -4.04 -8.91 7.08
C LEU A 22 -3.79 -10.21 7.85
N GLY A 23 -2.55 -10.70 7.86
CA GLY A 23 -2.19 -11.91 8.60
C GLY A 23 -2.46 -11.76 10.09
N LEU A 24 -2.04 -10.62 10.66
CA LEU A 24 -2.28 -10.29 12.07
C LEU A 24 -3.77 -10.16 12.38
N GLU A 25 -4.53 -9.45 11.56
CA GLU A 25 -5.99 -9.33 11.72
C GLU A 25 -6.69 -10.70 11.65
N THR A 26 -6.31 -11.52 10.68
CA THR A 26 -6.90 -12.85 10.50
C THR A 26 -6.60 -13.74 11.72
N GLY A 27 -5.37 -13.70 12.23
CA GLY A 27 -4.98 -14.43 13.43
C GLY A 27 -5.72 -13.95 14.68
N LEU A 28 -5.81 -12.64 14.89
CA LEU A 28 -6.59 -12.07 15.99
C LEU A 28 -8.06 -12.44 15.90
N ARG A 29 -8.62 -12.47 14.68
CA ARG A 29 -10.01 -12.87 14.48
C ARG A 29 -10.27 -14.31 14.90
N LEU A 30 -9.40 -15.23 14.47
CA LEU A 30 -9.52 -16.65 14.83
C LEU A 30 -9.43 -16.87 16.34
N LEU A 31 -8.70 -16.02 17.06
CA LEU A 31 -8.50 -16.15 18.50
C LEU A 31 -9.60 -15.47 19.33
N PHE A 32 -10.14 -14.33 18.88
CA PHE A 32 -10.97 -13.46 19.71
C PHE A 32 -12.44 -13.37 19.28
N PHE A 33 -12.84 -13.86 18.10
CA PHE A 33 -14.23 -13.67 17.64
C PHE A 33 -15.13 -14.79 18.15
N PRO A 34 -16.17 -14.48 18.96
CA PRO A 34 -17.12 -15.48 19.42
C PRO A 34 -18.07 -15.92 18.29
N ASP A 35 -18.59 -17.14 18.39
CA ASP A 35 -19.46 -17.76 17.36
C ASP A 35 -20.70 -16.92 17.02
N ASN A 36 -21.25 -16.20 18.00
CA ASN A 36 -22.40 -15.29 17.78
C ASN A 36 -22.09 -14.15 16.80
N PHE A 37 -20.82 -13.78 16.66
CA PHE A 37 -20.38 -12.77 15.70
C PHE A 37 -20.46 -13.28 14.26
N GLN A 38 -20.44 -14.60 14.06
CA GLN A 38 -20.56 -15.22 12.75
C GLN A 38 -21.94 -14.96 12.12
N LEU A 39 -23.01 -14.97 12.92
CA LEU A 39 -24.37 -14.64 12.45
C LEU A 39 -24.48 -13.22 11.86
N ILE A 40 -23.88 -12.24 12.54
CA ILE A 40 -23.87 -10.84 12.06
C ILE A 40 -23.06 -10.74 10.78
N ARG A 41 -21.93 -11.44 10.70
CA ARG A 41 -21.06 -11.45 9.51
C ARG A 41 -21.75 -12.09 8.32
N ASP A 42 -22.43 -13.20 8.51
CA ASP A 42 -23.16 -13.90 7.44
C ASP A 42 -24.31 -13.03 6.93
N PHE A 43 -24.99 -12.31 7.83
CA PHE A 43 -26.02 -11.33 7.48
C PHE A 43 -25.46 -10.14 6.67
N LEU A 44 -24.29 -9.62 7.04
CA LEU A 44 -23.66 -8.49 6.35
C LEU A 44 -22.89 -8.88 5.08
N ASN A 45 -22.52 -10.15 4.93
CA ASN A 45 -21.73 -10.67 3.81
C ASN A 45 -22.25 -10.26 2.42
N PRO A 46 -23.55 -10.43 2.08
CA PRO A 46 -24.06 -10.08 0.75
C PRO A 46 -23.98 -8.58 0.45
N MET A 47 -24.03 -7.72 1.48
CA MET A 47 -23.93 -6.27 1.33
C MET A 47 -22.48 -5.80 1.26
N LEU A 48 -21.60 -6.36 2.10
CA LEU A 48 -20.20 -5.92 2.21
C LEU A 48 -19.29 -6.51 1.13
N THR A 49 -19.60 -7.70 0.60
CA THR A 49 -18.75 -8.35 -0.43
C THR A 49 -18.65 -7.53 -1.73
N PRO A 50 -19.74 -6.97 -2.29
CA PRO A 50 -19.65 -6.06 -3.43
C PRO A 50 -18.87 -4.79 -3.14
N VAL A 51 -19.01 -4.24 -1.91
CA VAL A 51 -18.27 -3.05 -1.47
C VAL A 51 -16.76 -3.34 -1.39
N ALA A 52 -16.38 -4.52 -0.87
CA ALA A 52 -14.99 -4.95 -0.85
C ALA A 52 -14.41 -5.09 -2.27
N TRP A 53 -15.20 -5.58 -3.23
CA TRP A 53 -14.79 -5.60 -4.64
C TRP A 53 -14.61 -4.21 -5.24
N ALA A 54 -15.49 -3.26 -4.91
CA ALA A 54 -15.31 -1.87 -5.31
C ALA A 54 -13.98 -1.32 -4.78
N PHE A 55 -13.65 -1.58 -3.51
CA PHE A 55 -12.35 -1.19 -2.95
C PHE A 55 -11.18 -1.90 -3.62
N ALA A 56 -11.29 -3.19 -3.97
CA ALA A 56 -10.27 -3.91 -4.73
C ALA A 56 -10.03 -3.28 -6.11
N ALA A 57 -11.10 -2.92 -6.81
CA ALA A 57 -11.01 -2.22 -8.09
C ALA A 57 -10.35 -0.84 -7.95
N VAL A 58 -10.75 -0.06 -6.94
CA VAL A 58 -10.15 1.25 -6.64
C VAL A 58 -8.68 1.10 -6.23
N ALA A 59 -8.31 0.06 -5.48
CA ALA A 59 -6.93 -0.25 -5.15
C ALA A 59 -6.09 -0.53 -6.41
N GLY A 60 -6.60 -1.35 -7.34
CA GLY A 60 -5.94 -1.63 -8.61
C GLY A 60 -5.77 -0.39 -9.49
N LEU A 61 -6.82 0.43 -9.61
CA LEU A 61 -6.75 1.71 -10.33
C LEU A 61 -5.77 2.67 -9.65
N GLY A 62 -5.82 2.75 -8.32
CA GLY A 62 -4.92 3.55 -7.50
C GLY A 62 -3.46 3.13 -7.62
N ALA A 63 -3.19 1.83 -7.77
CA ALA A 63 -1.85 1.31 -8.01
C ALA A 63 -1.30 1.76 -9.37
N ALA A 64 -2.11 1.61 -10.43
CA ALA A 64 -1.75 2.06 -11.78
C ALA A 64 -1.55 3.58 -11.84
N LEU A 65 -2.48 4.34 -11.25
CA LEU A 65 -2.40 5.80 -11.18
C LEU A 65 -1.20 6.24 -10.36
N GLY A 66 -0.94 5.59 -9.22
CA GLY A 66 0.21 5.85 -8.36
C GLY A 66 1.53 5.68 -9.10
N LEU A 67 1.68 4.63 -9.91
CA LEU A 67 2.86 4.44 -10.77
C LEU A 67 3.05 5.59 -11.77
N PHE A 68 1.97 6.05 -12.40
CA PHE A 68 2.02 7.15 -13.36
C PHE A 68 2.38 8.48 -12.67
N ILE A 69 1.70 8.79 -11.57
CA ILE A 69 1.93 10.01 -10.78
C ILE A 69 3.35 10.02 -10.20
N GLN A 70 3.81 8.90 -9.63
CA GLN A 70 5.14 8.78 -9.06
C GLN A 70 6.21 9.14 -10.09
N ARG A 71 6.12 8.57 -11.30
CA ARG A 71 7.05 8.87 -12.38
C ARG A 71 7.08 10.37 -12.70
N ARG A 72 5.90 10.97 -12.94
CA ARG A 72 5.77 12.39 -13.27
C ARG A 72 6.30 13.30 -12.16
N LEU A 73 6.03 12.97 -10.90
CA LEU A 73 6.48 13.75 -9.76
C LEU A 73 8.00 13.65 -9.57
N ILE A 74 8.58 12.46 -9.70
CA ILE A 74 10.04 12.27 -9.62
C ILE A 74 10.73 13.05 -10.74
N GLU A 75 10.31 12.87 -12.01
CA GLU A 75 10.87 13.59 -13.16
C GLU A 75 10.79 15.11 -12.96
N LYS A 76 9.62 15.61 -12.56
CA LYS A 76 9.40 17.06 -12.31
C LYS A 76 10.22 17.60 -11.14
N ARG A 77 10.46 16.81 -10.10
CA ARG A 77 11.23 17.24 -8.91
C ARG A 77 12.73 17.20 -9.19
N ILE A 78 13.22 16.18 -9.91
CA ILE A 78 14.63 16.07 -10.29
C ILE A 78 15.00 17.16 -11.30
N ALA A 79 14.14 17.43 -12.29
CA ALA A 79 14.38 18.50 -13.28
C ALA A 79 14.47 19.92 -12.66
N LYS A 80 14.02 20.09 -11.42
CA LYS A 80 14.08 21.36 -10.68
C LYS A 80 15.28 21.45 -9.73
N LEU A 81 16.12 20.40 -9.66
CA LEU A 81 17.33 20.45 -8.83
C LEU A 81 18.39 21.33 -9.50
N PRO A 82 18.99 22.28 -8.78
CA PRO A 82 20.23 22.94 -9.21
C PRO A 82 21.33 21.90 -9.42
N ASP A 83 22.21 22.09 -10.41
CA ASP A 83 23.27 21.13 -10.76
C ASP A 83 24.19 20.80 -9.57
N GLU A 84 24.48 21.78 -8.71
CA GLU A 84 25.26 21.63 -7.48
C GLU A 84 24.65 20.62 -6.48
N HIS A 85 23.32 20.45 -6.52
CA HIS A 85 22.57 19.56 -5.63
C HIS A 85 22.12 18.28 -6.33
N ASN A 86 22.55 18.06 -7.57
CA ASN A 86 22.14 16.94 -8.41
C ASN A 86 22.90 15.64 -8.07
N THR A 87 23.02 15.35 -6.79
CA THR A 87 23.71 14.18 -6.27
C THR A 87 22.82 12.94 -6.27
N HIS A 88 23.44 11.75 -6.30
CA HIS A 88 22.72 10.48 -6.26
C HIS A 88 21.86 10.35 -4.99
N GLU A 89 22.36 10.83 -3.86
CA GLU A 89 21.66 10.81 -2.57
C GLU A 89 20.41 11.69 -2.59
N ARG A 90 20.49 12.90 -3.17
CA ARG A 90 19.33 13.80 -3.23
C ARG A 90 18.24 13.29 -4.16
N ARG A 91 18.62 12.68 -5.29
CA ARG A 91 17.69 11.99 -6.19
C ARG A 91 16.99 10.84 -5.48
N PHE A 92 17.72 10.06 -4.68
CA PHE A 92 17.14 8.99 -3.87
C PHE A 92 16.13 9.53 -2.84
N GLN A 93 16.50 10.54 -2.06
CA GLN A 93 15.61 11.14 -1.05
C GLN A 93 14.29 11.64 -1.68
N ILE A 94 14.37 12.30 -2.84
CA ILE A 94 13.18 12.74 -3.58
C ILE A 94 12.35 11.54 -4.05
N ALA A 95 12.97 10.55 -4.69
CA ALA A 95 12.27 9.37 -5.18
C ALA A 95 11.61 8.57 -4.05
N PHE A 96 12.29 8.42 -2.93
CA PHE A 96 11.80 7.74 -1.74
C PHE A 96 10.65 8.52 -1.07
N GLY A 97 10.77 9.84 -0.93
CA GLY A 97 9.70 10.68 -0.40
C GLY A 97 8.44 10.64 -1.28
N VAL A 98 8.60 10.70 -2.61
CA VAL A 98 7.48 10.54 -3.54
C VAL A 98 6.89 9.13 -3.45
N PHE A 99 7.72 8.09 -3.35
CA PHE A 99 7.26 6.71 -3.16
C PHE A 99 6.39 6.55 -1.92
N LEU A 100 6.82 7.05 -0.75
CA LEU A 100 6.00 7.00 0.47
C LEU A 100 4.65 7.69 0.30
N LEU A 101 4.61 8.80 -0.46
CA LEU A 101 3.36 9.51 -0.73
C LEU A 101 2.45 8.73 -1.70
N THR A 102 3.01 8.17 -2.78
CA THR A 102 2.21 7.51 -3.83
C THR A 102 1.74 6.12 -3.44
N THR A 103 2.42 5.46 -2.51
CA THR A 103 2.01 4.14 -1.98
C THR A 103 0.73 4.22 -1.15
N ALA A 104 0.44 5.36 -0.53
CA ALA A 104 -0.81 5.58 0.20
C ALA A 104 -2.07 5.43 -0.70
N VAL A 105 -1.95 5.77 -1.99
CA VAL A 105 -3.08 5.77 -2.95
C VAL A 105 -3.74 4.39 -3.08
N PRO A 106 -3.00 3.30 -3.41
CA PRO A 106 -3.58 1.95 -3.40
C PRO A 106 -3.76 1.36 -1.99
N GLN A 107 -3.01 1.82 -0.98
CA GLN A 107 -3.11 1.27 0.38
C GLN A 107 -4.42 1.65 1.09
N ILE A 108 -4.90 2.89 0.95
CA ILE A 108 -6.14 3.34 1.62
C ILE A 108 -7.35 2.46 1.23
N PRO A 109 -7.65 2.22 -0.07
CA PRO A 109 -8.73 1.32 -0.45
C PRO A 109 -8.52 -0.12 0.05
N SER A 110 -7.29 -0.63 0.06
CA SER A 110 -6.99 -1.96 0.60
C SER A 110 -7.27 -2.07 2.10
N ILE A 111 -7.01 -1.01 2.86
CA ILE A 111 -7.37 -0.93 4.29
C ILE A 111 -8.89 -0.97 4.44
N PHE A 112 -9.64 -0.21 3.63
CA PHE A 112 -11.11 -0.27 3.67
C PHE A 112 -11.68 -1.64 3.27
N ALA A 113 -11.11 -2.31 2.27
CA ALA A 113 -11.48 -3.69 1.94
C ALA A 113 -11.28 -4.63 3.14
N THR A 114 -10.18 -4.45 3.86
CA THR A 114 -9.84 -5.19 5.07
C THR A 114 -10.83 -4.91 6.20
N PHE A 115 -11.25 -3.66 6.39
CA PHE A 115 -12.37 -3.32 7.29
C PHE A 115 -13.66 -4.04 6.89
N CYS A 116 -14.02 -4.09 5.61
CA CYS A 116 -15.20 -4.85 5.16
C CYS A 116 -15.10 -6.34 5.54
N PHE A 117 -13.91 -6.94 5.45
CA PHE A 117 -13.69 -8.33 5.87
C PHE A 117 -13.87 -8.51 7.38
N THR A 118 -13.43 -7.55 8.20
CA THR A 118 -13.71 -7.52 9.65
C THR A 118 -15.20 -7.61 9.95
N PHE A 119 -16.03 -6.90 9.19
CA PHE A 119 -17.48 -6.90 9.40
C PHE A 119 -18.25 -8.00 8.67
N GLY A 120 -17.59 -8.85 7.88
CA GLY A 120 -18.22 -10.04 7.29
C GLY A 120 -18.14 -10.19 5.78
N ALA A 121 -17.45 -9.30 5.06
CA ALA A 121 -17.20 -9.51 3.63
C ALA A 121 -16.43 -10.82 3.36
N SER A 122 -16.54 -11.33 2.14
CA SER A 122 -15.70 -12.46 1.69
C SER A 122 -14.20 -12.10 1.71
N LEU A 123 -13.37 -13.11 1.99
CA LEU A 123 -11.91 -12.97 1.98
C LEU A 123 -11.34 -12.69 0.57
N ILE A 124 -11.99 -13.24 -0.47
CA ILE A 124 -11.52 -13.16 -1.86
C ILE A 124 -11.28 -11.72 -2.34
N PRO A 125 -12.25 -10.78 -2.25
CA PRO A 125 -12.02 -9.41 -2.68
C PRO A 125 -10.92 -8.70 -1.88
N VAL A 126 -10.72 -9.05 -0.61
CA VAL A 126 -9.66 -8.46 0.23
C VAL A 126 -8.29 -8.96 -0.20
N LEU A 127 -8.15 -10.25 -0.48
CA LEU A 127 -6.93 -10.81 -1.07
C LEU A 127 -6.63 -10.16 -2.42
N ALA A 128 -7.65 -9.92 -3.25
CA ALA A 128 -7.47 -9.20 -4.52
C ALA A 128 -6.98 -7.77 -4.29
N ALA A 129 -7.60 -7.02 -3.37
CA ALA A 129 -7.18 -5.66 -3.02
C ALA A 129 -5.72 -5.62 -2.54
N ILE A 130 -5.35 -6.50 -1.60
CA ILE A 130 -3.99 -6.57 -1.05
C ILE A 130 -2.98 -6.98 -2.11
N THR A 131 -3.32 -7.95 -2.97
CA THR A 131 -2.43 -8.39 -4.05
C THR A 131 -2.18 -7.25 -5.04
N LEU A 132 -3.24 -6.57 -5.50
CA LEU A 132 -3.15 -5.44 -6.41
C LEU A 132 -2.34 -4.29 -5.79
N THR A 133 -2.59 -3.96 -4.53
CA THR A 133 -1.84 -2.95 -3.78
C THR A 133 -0.38 -3.35 -3.63
N SER A 134 -0.09 -4.60 -3.28
CA SER A 134 1.29 -5.09 -3.09
C SER A 134 2.08 -5.06 -4.40
N VAL A 135 1.48 -5.53 -5.49
CA VAL A 135 2.08 -5.45 -6.84
C VAL A 135 2.33 -4.00 -7.22
N GLY A 136 1.37 -3.10 -6.96
CA GLY A 136 1.51 -1.67 -7.18
C GLY A 136 2.68 -1.06 -6.40
N VAL A 137 2.72 -1.31 -5.08
CA VAL A 137 3.76 -0.80 -4.17
C VAL A 137 5.14 -1.35 -4.58
N VAL A 138 5.25 -2.63 -4.91
CA VAL A 138 6.51 -3.22 -5.42
C VAL A 138 6.91 -2.56 -6.73
N GLY A 139 5.99 -2.36 -7.67
CA GLY A 139 6.25 -1.66 -8.92
C GLY A 139 6.73 -0.22 -8.69
N GLN A 140 6.17 0.48 -7.68
CA GLN A 140 6.59 1.82 -7.29
C GLN A 140 7.98 1.80 -6.64
N ALA A 141 8.25 0.80 -5.80
CA ALA A 141 9.53 0.63 -5.10
C ALA A 141 10.68 0.35 -6.08
N LEU A 142 10.45 -0.46 -7.11
CA LEU A 142 11.43 -0.76 -8.16
C LEU A 142 11.86 0.47 -8.97
N ARG A 143 11.07 1.56 -8.94
CA ARG A 143 11.40 2.84 -9.58
C ARG A 143 12.18 3.79 -8.68
N VAL A 144 12.35 3.46 -7.40
CA VAL A 144 13.25 4.20 -6.51
C VAL A 144 14.69 3.76 -6.82
N PRO A 145 15.61 4.69 -7.15
CA PRO A 145 17.01 4.35 -7.38
C PRO A 145 17.58 3.58 -6.19
N LYS A 146 18.37 2.52 -6.42
CA LYS A 146 19.04 1.83 -5.31
C LYS A 146 20.13 2.73 -4.77
N LEU A 147 20.21 2.92 -3.46
CA LEU A 147 21.45 3.41 -2.84
C LEU A 147 22.56 2.42 -3.18
N SER A 148 23.51 2.81 -4.03
CA SER A 148 24.79 2.10 -4.12
C SER A 148 25.46 2.24 -2.76
N ALA A 149 25.70 1.11 -2.09
CA ALA A 149 26.46 1.04 -0.85
C ALA A 149 27.87 1.59 -1.05
#